data_AF-A0A6D2IQV4-F1
#
_entry.id   AF-A0A6D2IQV4-F1
#
_cell.length_a   1.000
_cell.length_b   1.000
_cell.length_c   1.000
_cell.angle_alpha   90.00
_cell.angle_beta   90.00
_cell.angle_gamma   90.00
#
_symmetry.space_group_name_H-M   'P 1'
#
loop_
_entity.id
_entity.type
_entity.pdbx_description
1 polymer ?
#
loop_
_entity_poly.entity_id
_entity_poly.type
_entity_poly.pdbx_seq_one_letter_code
_entity_poly.pdbx_strand_id
1 'polypeptide(L)'
;MLVARAGATAVFLDGKIYVMGGCGEDESVTWMEVFDIKTQTWMALPSHGAAELRKERWFIANVLEGKIYAIAEMKHYAYDPKEGTWRNVVETHEESWWLNKWCVVDDVMYCYSHSGCCMWFDSKTRKWLFVKGSDIDCMRIMPTCGLASGVLKVANHGGKLLVMWTPMFEAINAIPMRNIWCAKIALEKRHGGEVWGKLEWVETVLTVPESFTFSSGVVVSI
;
A
#
# COMPACT_ATOMS: atom_id res chain seq x y z
N MET A 1 18.44 0.45 14.70
CA MET A 1 17.34 1.38 14.94
C MET A 1 17.72 2.20 16.16
N LEU A 2 17.43 3.50 16.16
CA LEU A 2 17.84 4.40 17.24
C LEU A 2 16.86 4.42 18.42
N VAL A 3 15.60 4.06 18.17
CA VAL A 3 14.53 4.02 19.17
C VAL A 3 13.65 2.79 18.99
N ALA A 4 12.95 2.38 20.05
CA ALA A 4 11.99 1.29 19.98
C ALA A 4 10.70 1.79 19.31
N ARG A 5 10.12 0.98 18.40
CA ARG A 5 8.91 1.35 17.67
C ARG A 5 7.93 0.19 17.54
N ALA A 6 6.64 0.52 17.47
CA ALA A 6 5.56 -0.40 17.11
C ALA A 6 4.69 0.23 16.01
N GLY A 7 4.39 -0.54 14.96
CA GLY A 7 3.55 -0.05 13.85
C GLY A 7 4.22 1.00 12.95
N ALA A 8 5.55 1.06 12.93
CA ALA A 8 6.28 1.96 12.03
C ALA A 8 6.11 1.56 10.55
N THR A 9 6.15 2.57 9.68
CA THR A 9 6.20 2.35 8.23
C THR A 9 7.66 2.34 7.76
N ALA A 10 8.01 1.38 6.92
CA ALA A 10 9.35 1.27 6.34
C ALA A 10 9.27 1.22 4.81
N VAL A 11 10.14 1.98 4.14
CA VAL A 11 10.25 2.01 2.67
C VAL A 11 11.70 1.91 2.23
N PHE A 12 11.94 1.17 1.15
CA PHE A 12 13.26 1.07 0.52
C PHE A 12 13.38 2.09 -0.61
N LEU A 13 14.44 2.90 -0.58
CA LEU A 13 14.74 3.91 -1.58
C LEU A 13 16.27 4.06 -1.71
N ASP A 14 16.79 3.94 -2.94
CA ASP A 14 18.19 4.18 -3.29
C ASP A 14 19.21 3.49 -2.37
N GLY A 15 18.99 2.22 -2.06
CA GLY A 15 19.89 1.42 -1.21
C GLY A 15 19.76 1.70 0.29
N LYS A 16 18.74 2.45 0.69
CA LYS A 16 18.48 2.83 2.08
C LYS A 16 17.07 2.42 2.50
N ILE A 17 16.90 2.12 3.79
CA ILE A 17 15.59 1.83 4.38
C ILE A 17 15.21 3.01 5.26
N TYR A 18 14.16 3.74 4.87
CA TYR A 18 13.60 4.83 5.64
C TYR A 18 12.49 4.28 6.53
N VAL A 19 12.57 4.55 7.83
CA VAL A 19 11.61 4.10 8.84
C VAL A 19 11.00 5.33 9.50
N MET A 20 9.68 5.33 9.67
CA MET A 20 8.94 6.49 10.18
C MET A 20 7.71 6.10 10.98
N GLY A 21 7.40 6.91 12.00
CA GLY A 21 6.27 6.69 12.90
C GLY A 21 6.50 5.58 13.92
N GLY A 22 5.44 5.22 14.64
CA GLY A 22 5.46 4.12 15.61
C GLY A 22 6.31 4.35 16.86
N CYS A 23 6.74 5.58 17.13
CA CYS A 23 7.47 5.98 18.34
C CYS A 23 6.61 6.88 19.25
N GLY A 24 7.05 7.10 20.49
CA GLY A 24 6.39 8.00 21.43
C GLY A 24 6.37 9.46 20.98
N GLU A 25 5.45 10.27 21.53
CA GLU A 25 5.26 11.68 21.15
C GLU A 25 6.50 12.55 21.40
N ASP A 26 7.27 12.25 22.44
CA ASP A 26 8.49 12.99 22.83
C ASP A 26 9.66 12.77 21.85
N GLU A 27 9.56 11.78 20.95
CA GLU A 27 10.61 11.34 20.04
C GLU A 27 10.56 12.04 18.67
N SER A 28 10.19 13.32 18.64
CA SER A 28 9.95 14.07 17.40
C SER A 28 11.17 14.14 16.46
N VAL A 29 12.39 14.20 17.02
CA VAL A 29 13.66 14.26 16.27
C VAL A 29 14.00 12.90 15.66
N THR A 30 13.70 11.82 16.38
CA THR A 30 13.92 10.46 15.91
C THR A 30 12.75 9.93 15.10
N TRP A 31 11.58 10.60 15.04
CA TRP A 31 10.36 10.12 14.36
C TRP A 31 10.57 9.50 12.97
N MET A 32 11.57 9.98 12.23
CA MET A 32 12.06 9.38 11.01
C MET A 32 13.55 9.05 11.14
N GLU A 33 13.93 7.85 10.73
CA GLU A 33 15.33 7.39 10.69
C GLU A 33 15.59 6.65 9.38
N VAL A 34 16.85 6.59 8.99
CA VAL A 34 17.29 5.88 7.79
C VAL A 34 18.40 4.91 8.12
N PHE A 35 18.29 3.71 7.59
CA PHE A 35 19.32 2.70 7.60
C PHE A 35 20.02 2.69 6.25
N ASP A 36 21.32 2.95 6.23
CA ASP A 36 22.15 2.77 5.06
C ASP A 36 22.65 1.33 5.02
N ILE A 37 22.23 0.57 4.00
CA ILE A 37 22.56 -0.85 3.88
C ILE A 37 24.06 -1.06 3.63
N LYS A 38 24.70 -0.13 2.92
CA LYS A 38 26.12 -0.23 2.56
C LYS A 38 27.01 -0.04 3.77
N THR A 39 26.72 0.95 4.60
CA THR A 39 27.50 1.23 5.81
C THR A 39 27.00 0.49 7.04
N GLN A 40 25.81 -0.12 6.97
CA GLN A 40 25.12 -0.78 8.08
C GLN A 40 24.90 0.15 9.28
N THR A 41 24.66 1.44 9.03
CA THR A 41 24.46 2.45 10.08
C THR A 41 23.08 3.06 10.03
N TRP A 42 22.57 3.40 11.22
CA TRP A 42 21.33 4.16 11.39
C TRP A 42 21.63 5.64 11.58
N MET A 43 20.78 6.50 11.03
CA MET A 43 20.85 7.94 11.20
C MET A 43 19.44 8.50 11.42
N ALA A 44 19.28 9.37 12.43
CA ALA A 44 18.04 10.12 12.60
C ALA A 44 17.91 11.18 11.50
N LEU A 45 16.72 11.31 10.92
CA LEU A 45 16.44 12.31 9.91
C LEU A 45 15.53 13.40 10.48
N PRO A 46 15.88 14.68 10.28
CA PRO A 46 14.93 15.75 10.55
C PRO A 46 13.67 15.52 9.72
N SER A 47 12.52 15.48 10.39
CA SER A 47 11.21 15.35 9.74
C SER A 47 10.55 16.72 9.64
N HIS A 48 11.27 17.67 9.05
CA HIS A 48 10.75 18.99 8.70
C HIS A 48 9.50 18.85 7.82
N GLY A 49 8.49 19.68 8.06
CA GLY A 49 7.21 19.63 7.33
C GLY A 49 6.28 18.47 7.69
N ALA A 50 6.70 17.53 8.55
CA ALA A 50 5.90 16.36 8.93
C ALA A 50 4.94 16.61 10.10
N ALA A 51 4.90 17.81 10.68
CA ALA A 51 4.19 18.08 11.95
C ALA A 51 2.72 17.63 11.93
N GLU A 52 2.02 17.84 10.82
CA GLU A 52 0.64 17.38 10.64
C GLU A 52 0.57 15.87 10.40
N LEU A 53 1.45 15.31 9.57
CA LEU A 53 1.55 13.86 9.34
C LEU A 53 1.77 13.07 10.64
N ARG A 54 2.56 13.61 11.58
CA ARG A 54 2.80 12.97 12.88
C ARG A 54 1.55 12.86 13.76
N LYS A 55 0.56 13.72 13.54
CA LYS A 55 -0.71 13.72 14.30
C LYS A 55 -1.74 12.76 13.71
N GLU A 56 -1.50 12.27 12.50
CA GLU A 56 -2.42 11.35 11.83
C GLU A 56 -2.40 9.99 12.52
N ARG A 57 -3.58 9.37 12.69
CA ARG A 57 -3.72 8.10 13.43
C ARG A 57 -3.01 6.94 12.74
N TRP A 58 -2.95 6.99 11.42
CA TRP A 58 -2.29 6.02 10.59
C TRP A 58 -1.85 6.70 9.29
N PHE A 59 -0.80 6.15 8.70
CA PHE A 59 -0.41 6.47 7.34
C PHE A 59 0.26 5.26 6.72
N ILE A 60 0.35 5.28 5.40
CA ILE A 60 1.04 4.28 4.60
C ILE A 60 1.91 5.00 3.59
N ALA A 61 3.11 4.49 3.36
CA ALA A 61 4.06 5.11 2.45
C ALA A 61 4.63 4.12 1.44
N ASN A 62 4.87 4.61 0.23
CA ASN A 62 5.67 3.92 -0.78
C ASN A 62 6.54 4.94 -1.53
N VAL A 63 7.43 4.41 -2.36
CA VAL A 63 8.31 5.21 -3.21
C VAL A 63 7.69 5.37 -4.59
N LEU A 64 7.69 6.60 -5.09
CA LEU A 64 7.34 6.95 -6.46
C LEU A 64 8.33 8.00 -6.95
N GLU A 65 8.90 7.81 -8.15
CA GLU A 65 9.78 8.80 -8.79
C GLU A 65 10.93 9.30 -7.87
N GLY A 66 11.49 8.39 -7.07
CA GLY A 66 12.60 8.70 -6.14
C GLY A 66 12.21 9.53 -4.91
N LYS A 67 10.92 9.69 -4.63
CA LYS A 67 10.40 10.36 -3.43
C LYS A 67 9.55 9.39 -2.61
N ILE A 68 9.44 9.64 -1.31
CA ILE A 68 8.57 8.86 -0.44
C ILE A 68 7.22 9.57 -0.37
N TYR A 69 6.17 8.91 -0.84
CA TYR A 69 4.80 9.41 -0.76
C TYR A 69 4.09 8.72 0.40
N ALA A 70 3.51 9.51 1.30
CA ALA A 70 2.71 9.05 2.42
C ALA A 70 1.25 9.50 2.24
N ILE A 71 0.33 8.55 2.36
CA ILE A 71 -1.11 8.80 2.41
C ILE A 71 -1.55 8.59 3.85
N ALA A 72 -2.19 9.61 4.43
CA ALA A 72 -2.64 9.64 5.82
C ALA A 72 -4.06 10.24 5.88
N GLU A 73 -5.05 9.40 6.16
CA GLU A 73 -6.47 9.77 6.11
C GLU A 73 -6.84 10.48 4.79
N MET A 74 -7.08 11.80 4.82
CA MET A 74 -7.42 12.62 3.66
C MET A 74 -6.24 13.44 3.12
N LYS A 75 -5.07 13.34 3.74
CA LYS A 75 -3.90 14.17 3.45
C LYS A 75 -2.80 13.34 2.81
N HIS A 76 -2.19 13.92 1.78
CA HIS A 76 -1.11 13.30 1.04
C HIS A 76 0.16 14.13 1.24
N TYR A 77 1.27 13.44 1.48
CA TYR A 77 2.56 14.04 1.74
C TYR A 77 3.62 13.40 0.85
N ALA A 78 4.62 14.19 0.46
CA ALA A 78 5.80 13.70 -0.21
C ALA A 78 7.05 14.18 0.53
N TYR A 79 7.97 13.26 0.78
CA TYR A 79 9.32 13.54 1.27
C TYR A 79 10.29 13.47 0.10
N ASP A 80 11.03 14.55 -0.08
CA ASP A 80 12.14 14.60 -1.02
C ASP A 80 13.46 14.34 -0.28
N PRO A 81 14.13 13.19 -0.48
CA PRO A 81 15.39 12.90 0.21
C PRO A 81 16.52 13.88 -0.12
N LYS A 82 16.45 14.58 -1.25
CA LYS A 82 17.47 15.58 -1.64
C LYS A 82 17.31 16.87 -0.85
N GLU A 83 16.08 17.25 -0.55
CA GLU A 83 15.76 18.45 0.24
C GLU A 83 15.64 18.16 1.74
N GLY A 84 15.43 16.90 2.12
CA GLY A 84 15.29 16.49 3.51
C GLY A 84 14.01 17.00 4.17
N THR A 85 12.94 17.25 3.41
CA THR A 85 11.71 17.86 3.93
C THR A 85 10.44 17.19 3.38
N TRP A 86 9.41 17.15 4.22
CA TRP A 86 8.06 16.75 3.85
C TRP A 86 7.29 17.95 3.32
N ARG A 87 6.53 17.72 2.26
CA ARG A 87 5.59 18.68 1.71
C ARG A 87 4.21 18.05 1.65
N ASN A 88 3.20 18.80 2.06
CA ASN A 88 1.83 18.43 1.75
C ASN A 88 1.63 18.61 0.25
N VAL A 89 1.18 17.56 -0.42
CA VAL A 89 0.98 17.53 -1.87
C VAL A 89 -0.51 17.41 -2.20
N VAL A 90 -1.39 17.92 -1.34
CA VAL A 90 -2.84 17.86 -1.54
C VAL A 90 -3.15 18.34 -2.96
N GLU A 91 -3.54 17.38 -3.77
CA GLU A 91 -4.41 17.63 -4.89
C GLU A 91 -5.76 17.04 -4.52
N THR A 92 -6.74 17.92 -4.61
CA THR A 92 -8.16 17.66 -4.46
C THR A 92 -8.56 16.34 -5.09
N HIS A 93 -8.61 15.29 -4.28
CA HIS A 93 -9.27 14.04 -4.61
C HIS A 93 -10.65 14.13 -3.98
N GLU A 94 -11.67 14.44 -4.78
CA GLU A 94 -13.06 14.45 -4.30
C GLU A 94 -13.49 13.06 -3.75
N GLU A 95 -12.70 12.00 -4.03
CA GLU A 95 -13.04 10.61 -3.75
C GLU A 95 -11.92 9.81 -3.01
N SER A 96 -10.95 10.46 -2.33
CA SER A 96 -9.84 9.75 -1.62
C SER A 96 -10.24 9.04 -0.33
N TRP A 97 -11.50 9.14 0.08
CA TRP A 97 -12.06 8.30 1.13
C TRP A 97 -11.68 6.84 0.76
N TRP A 98 -11.06 6.10 1.68
CA TRP A 98 -10.78 4.65 1.58
C TRP A 98 -9.44 4.14 0.98
N LEU A 99 -8.43 4.98 0.69
CA LEU A 99 -7.09 4.49 0.29
C LEU A 99 -6.24 4.00 1.47
N ASN A 100 -6.50 2.80 1.99
CA ASN A 100 -5.72 2.22 3.10
C ASN A 100 -4.76 1.09 2.69
N LYS A 101 -4.72 0.73 1.39
CA LYS A 101 -3.83 -0.27 0.80
C LYS A 101 -3.48 0.12 -0.63
N TRP A 102 -2.21 0.48 -0.87
CA TRP A 102 -1.69 0.79 -2.20
C TRP A 102 -0.23 0.38 -2.32
N CYS A 103 0.25 0.25 -3.55
CA CYS A 103 1.65 0.03 -3.87
C CYS A 103 2.02 0.74 -5.16
N VAL A 104 3.30 0.70 -5.51
CA VAL A 104 3.82 1.22 -6.77
C VAL A 104 4.35 0.07 -7.63
N VAL A 105 3.90 0.02 -8.87
CA VAL A 105 4.38 -0.91 -9.91
C VAL A 105 4.76 -0.07 -11.13
N ASP A 106 6.00 -0.21 -11.61
CA ASP A 106 6.55 0.52 -12.76
C ASP A 106 6.22 2.02 -12.75
N ASP A 107 6.55 2.67 -11.62
CA ASP A 107 6.30 4.09 -11.32
C ASP A 107 4.84 4.53 -11.47
N VAL A 108 3.88 3.63 -11.21
CA VAL A 108 2.46 3.95 -11.14
C VAL A 108 1.89 3.46 -9.82
N MET A 109 1.10 4.31 -9.16
CA MET A 109 0.39 3.92 -7.94
C MET A 109 -0.84 3.07 -8.28
N TYR A 110 -1.01 1.97 -7.56
CA TYR A 110 -2.18 1.09 -7.64
C TYR A 110 -2.78 0.88 -6.27
N CYS A 111 -4.10 0.82 -6.20
CA CYS A 111 -4.82 0.52 -4.97
C CYS A 111 -6.07 -0.30 -5.26
N TYR A 112 -6.75 -0.72 -4.19
CA TYR A 112 -8.11 -1.22 -4.25
C TYR A 112 -9.04 -0.33 -3.42
N SER A 113 -10.20 -0.02 -3.99
CA SER A 113 -11.27 0.66 -3.26
C SER A 113 -11.91 -0.28 -2.22
N HIS A 114 -12.67 0.28 -1.29
CA HIS A 114 -13.47 -0.51 -0.35
C HIS A 114 -14.49 -1.43 -1.05
N SER A 115 -14.94 -1.05 -2.24
CA SER A 115 -15.85 -1.82 -3.09
C SER A 115 -15.15 -2.86 -3.98
N GLY A 116 -13.87 -3.12 -3.75
CA GLY A 116 -13.09 -4.14 -4.46
C GLY A 116 -12.65 -3.72 -5.87
N CYS A 117 -12.68 -2.44 -6.21
CA CYS A 117 -12.25 -1.95 -7.53
C CYS A 117 -10.74 -1.79 -7.57
N CYS A 118 -10.08 -2.36 -8.58
CA CYS A 118 -8.68 -2.06 -8.85
C CYS A 118 -8.56 -0.68 -9.51
N MET A 119 -7.75 0.20 -8.94
CA MET A 119 -7.57 1.56 -9.44
C MET A 119 -6.08 1.88 -9.59
N TRP A 120 -5.78 2.75 -10.55
CA TRP A 120 -4.44 3.28 -10.78
C TRP A 120 -4.48 4.81 -10.78
N PHE A 121 -3.38 5.44 -10.37
CA PHE A 121 -3.27 6.89 -10.36
C PHE A 121 -2.68 7.41 -11.67
N ASP A 122 -3.47 8.19 -12.39
CA ASP A 122 -2.98 8.92 -13.56
C ASP A 122 -2.33 10.24 -13.12
N SER A 123 -1.00 10.29 -13.19
CA SER A 123 -0.24 11.48 -12.85
C SER A 123 -0.47 12.66 -13.81
N LYS A 124 -1.02 12.44 -15.01
CA LYS A 124 -1.31 13.53 -15.96
C LYS A 124 -2.60 14.24 -15.61
N THR A 125 -3.66 13.48 -15.36
CA THR A 125 -4.98 14.03 -15.01
C THR A 125 -5.18 14.21 -13.51
N ARG A 126 -4.24 13.70 -12.70
CA ARG A 126 -4.26 13.70 -11.23
C ARG A 126 -5.50 13.00 -10.67
N LYS A 127 -5.95 11.93 -11.34
CA LYS A 127 -7.17 11.18 -11.00
C LYS A 127 -6.87 9.71 -10.80
N TRP A 128 -7.64 9.11 -9.89
CA TRP A 128 -7.75 7.66 -9.81
C TRP A 128 -8.69 7.17 -10.91
N LEU A 129 -8.22 6.21 -11.69
CA LEU A 129 -8.96 5.60 -12.78
C LEU A 129 -9.04 4.10 -12.55
N PHE A 130 -10.10 3.46 -13.05
CA PHE A 130 -10.24 2.01 -12.96
C PHE A 130 -9.21 1.32 -13.86
N VAL A 131 -8.61 0.26 -13.31
CA VAL A 131 -7.90 -0.73 -14.13
C VAL A 131 -8.96 -1.56 -14.86
N LYS A 132 -8.86 -1.62 -16.19
CA LYS A 132 -9.82 -2.34 -17.03
C LYS A 132 -9.45 -3.81 -17.19
N GLY A 133 -10.41 -4.64 -17.54
CA GLY A 133 -10.15 -6.02 -17.96
C GLY A 133 -11.21 -6.97 -17.42
N SER A 134 -11.65 -7.91 -18.26
CA SER A 134 -12.71 -8.87 -17.90
C SER A 134 -12.39 -9.63 -16.63
N ASP A 135 -11.14 -10.05 -16.44
CA ASP A 135 -10.73 -10.80 -15.25
C ASP A 135 -10.81 -9.95 -13.99
N ILE A 136 -10.49 -8.66 -14.09
CA ILE A 136 -10.54 -7.69 -12.99
C ILE A 136 -11.99 -7.43 -12.57
N ASP A 137 -12.87 -7.23 -13.56
CA ASP A 137 -14.30 -7.06 -13.33
C ASP A 137 -14.91 -8.32 -12.70
N CYS A 138 -14.53 -9.50 -13.19
CA CYS A 138 -14.94 -10.78 -12.62
C CYS A 138 -14.51 -10.89 -11.16
N MET A 139 -13.23 -10.66 -10.85
CA MET A 139 -12.69 -10.72 -9.48
C MET A 139 -13.44 -9.82 -8.48
N ARG A 140 -13.97 -8.69 -8.94
CA ARG A 140 -14.75 -7.79 -8.08
C ARG A 140 -16.09 -8.41 -7.65
N ILE A 141 -16.77 -9.10 -8.56
CA ILE A 141 -18.17 -9.53 -8.39
C ILE A 141 -18.33 -11.03 -8.07
N MET A 142 -17.24 -11.80 -7.97
CA MET A 142 -17.34 -13.24 -7.68
C MET A 142 -18.06 -13.50 -6.34
N PRO A 143 -19.17 -14.26 -6.32
CA PRO A 143 -19.92 -14.49 -5.08
C PRO A 143 -19.14 -15.25 -4.00
N THR A 144 -18.23 -16.14 -4.40
CA THR A 144 -17.51 -17.06 -3.52
C THR A 144 -16.15 -16.53 -3.07
N CYS A 145 -15.48 -15.75 -3.92
CA CYS A 145 -14.11 -15.28 -3.67
C CYS A 145 -13.89 -13.83 -4.08
N GLY A 146 -14.97 -13.05 -4.24
CA GLY A 146 -14.89 -11.67 -4.69
C GLY A 146 -14.21 -10.73 -3.70
N LEU A 147 -13.59 -9.69 -4.23
CA LEU A 147 -12.92 -8.62 -3.48
C LEU A 147 -13.89 -7.65 -2.79
N ALA A 148 -15.21 -7.88 -2.87
CA ALA A 148 -16.26 -6.98 -2.42
C ALA A 148 -16.23 -6.62 -0.92
N SER A 149 -15.33 -7.23 -0.14
CA SER A 149 -14.88 -6.67 1.15
C SER A 149 -13.54 -7.29 1.56
N GLY A 150 -12.65 -6.50 2.19
CA GLY A 150 -11.55 -7.05 2.99
C GLY A 150 -10.22 -7.26 2.29
N VAL A 151 -9.74 -6.27 1.51
CA VAL A 151 -8.35 -6.28 1.01
C VAL A 151 -7.38 -6.18 2.18
N LEU A 152 -6.57 -7.23 2.34
CA LEU A 152 -5.55 -7.31 3.38
C LEU A 152 -4.26 -6.63 2.94
N LYS A 153 -3.85 -6.84 1.69
CA LYS A 153 -2.59 -6.31 1.15
C LYS A 153 -2.65 -6.11 -0.36
N VAL A 154 -2.02 -5.03 -0.82
CA VAL A 154 -1.68 -4.78 -2.22
C VAL A 154 -0.18 -4.58 -2.27
N ALA A 155 0.51 -5.24 -3.20
CA ALA A 155 1.96 -5.17 -3.29
C ALA A 155 2.47 -5.41 -4.71
N ASN A 156 3.68 -4.92 -4.97
CA ASN A 156 4.43 -5.22 -6.18
C ASN A 156 5.16 -6.56 -6.01
N HIS A 157 4.94 -7.49 -6.93
CA HIS A 157 5.70 -8.73 -7.07
C HIS A 157 6.26 -8.85 -8.49
N GLY A 158 7.50 -8.40 -8.70
CA GLY A 158 8.20 -8.54 -9.99
C GLY A 158 7.48 -7.83 -11.15
N GLY A 159 7.07 -6.57 -10.94
CA GLY A 159 6.38 -5.77 -11.97
C GLY A 159 4.89 -6.11 -12.12
N LYS A 160 4.33 -6.89 -11.20
CA LYS A 160 2.93 -7.32 -11.22
C LYS A 160 2.25 -7.00 -9.91
N LEU A 161 0.94 -6.84 -9.96
CA LEU A 161 0.13 -6.56 -8.80
C LEU A 161 -0.20 -7.86 -8.07
N LEU A 162 0.16 -7.94 -6.80
CA LEU A 162 -0.25 -9.00 -5.90
C LEU A 162 -1.30 -8.45 -4.93
N VAL A 163 -2.44 -9.13 -4.85
CA VAL A 163 -3.57 -8.71 -4.02
C VAL A 163 -3.96 -9.85 -3.13
N MET A 164 -4.12 -9.59 -1.84
CA MET A 164 -4.54 -10.57 -0.86
C MET A 164 -5.78 -10.06 -0.12
N TRP A 165 -6.78 -10.91 0.06
CA TRP A 165 -8.06 -10.52 0.66
C TRP A 165 -8.77 -11.71 1.34
N THR A 166 -9.80 -11.39 2.11
CA THR A 166 -10.72 -12.38 2.71
C THR A 166 -12.14 -12.10 2.23
N PRO A 167 -12.80 -13.01 1.51
CA PRO A 167 -14.17 -12.82 1.03
C PRO A 167 -15.18 -12.62 2.17
N MET A 168 -16.31 -11.97 1.87
CA MET A 168 -17.37 -11.68 2.85
C MET A 168 -18.15 -12.94 3.29
N PHE A 169 -18.29 -13.94 2.40
CA PHE A 169 -19.24 -15.04 2.54
C PHE A 169 -18.54 -16.39 2.73
N GLU A 170 -18.16 -16.72 3.97
CA GLU A 170 -17.82 -18.09 4.34
C GLU A 170 -18.56 -18.47 5.61
N ALA A 171 -19.77 -19.02 5.45
CA ALA A 171 -20.51 -19.62 6.55
C ALA A 171 -20.85 -21.07 6.17
N ILE A 172 -19.92 -21.99 6.40
CA ILE A 172 -20.23 -23.43 6.39
C ILE A 172 -19.58 -24.09 7.60
N ASN A 173 -20.44 -24.41 8.57
CA ASN A 173 -20.27 -25.34 9.71
C ASN A 173 -19.39 -24.92 10.90
N ALA A 174 -20.06 -24.72 12.05
CA ALA A 174 -19.68 -24.81 13.48
C ALA A 174 -18.34 -24.24 14.01
N ILE A 175 -17.32 -24.04 13.18
CA ILE A 175 -16.14 -23.24 13.44
C ILE A 175 -16.01 -22.32 12.22
N PRO A 176 -16.31 -21.01 12.35
CA PRO A 176 -16.20 -20.10 11.22
C PRO A 176 -14.70 -20.00 10.85
N MET A 177 -14.32 -20.72 9.80
CA MET A 177 -13.03 -20.59 9.13
C MET A 177 -13.18 -19.55 8.01
N ARG A 178 -12.09 -18.88 7.66
CA ARG A 178 -11.99 -17.92 6.57
C ARG A 178 -10.82 -18.28 5.67
N ASN A 179 -11.02 -18.26 4.36
CA ASN A 179 -9.95 -18.37 3.40
C ASN A 179 -9.32 -17.01 3.12
N ILE A 180 -8.00 -16.98 3.14
CA ILE A 180 -7.19 -15.91 2.61
C ILE A 180 -6.92 -16.26 1.16
N TRP A 181 -7.41 -15.40 0.27
CA TRP A 181 -7.21 -15.50 -1.15
C TRP A 181 -6.07 -14.60 -1.58
N CYS A 182 -5.37 -15.02 -2.63
CA CYS A 182 -4.36 -14.22 -3.28
C CYS A 182 -4.54 -14.29 -4.79
N ALA A 183 -4.19 -13.20 -5.46
CA ALA A 183 -4.16 -13.12 -6.91
C ALA A 183 -2.93 -12.37 -7.38
N LYS A 184 -2.43 -12.80 -8.53
CA LYS A 184 -1.37 -12.12 -9.27
C LYS A 184 -1.91 -11.62 -10.59
N ILE A 185 -1.75 -10.32 -10.80
CA ILE A 185 -2.34 -9.59 -11.93
C ILE A 185 -1.20 -8.96 -12.73
N ALA A 186 -1.10 -9.32 -14.00
CA ALA A 186 -0.25 -8.65 -14.95
C ALA A 186 -0.91 -7.34 -15.39
N LEU A 187 -0.12 -6.28 -15.48
CA LEU A 187 -0.59 -4.94 -15.85
C LEU A 187 -0.06 -4.58 -17.24
N GLU A 188 -0.91 -3.97 -18.07
CA GLU A 188 -0.61 -3.57 -19.43
C GLU A 188 -1.06 -2.12 -19.66
N LYS A 189 -0.12 -1.22 -20.00
CA LYS A 189 -0.43 0.14 -20.45
C LYS A 189 -0.76 0.11 -21.95
N ARG A 190 -1.95 0.57 -22.33
CA ARG A 190 -2.42 0.59 -23.72
C ARG A 190 -2.46 1.99 -24.32
N HIS A 191 -2.66 2.07 -25.64
CA HIS A 191 -2.86 3.32 -26.35
C HIS A 191 -3.98 4.15 -25.70
N GLY A 192 -3.75 5.46 -25.56
CA GLY A 192 -4.66 6.36 -24.83
C GLY A 192 -4.37 6.51 -23.33
N GLY A 193 -3.37 5.79 -22.79
CA GLY A 193 -2.98 5.89 -21.39
C GLY A 193 -3.80 5.01 -20.46
N GLU A 194 -4.64 4.13 -20.99
CA GLU A 194 -5.42 3.19 -20.17
C GLU A 194 -4.52 2.10 -19.59
N VAL A 195 -4.84 1.66 -18.38
CA VAL A 195 -4.22 0.49 -17.76
C VAL A 195 -5.22 -0.67 -17.74
N TRP A 196 -4.76 -1.81 -18.23
CA TRP A 196 -5.50 -3.05 -18.23
C TRP A 196 -4.83 -4.07 -17.31
N GLY A 197 -5.63 -4.87 -16.64
CA GLY A 197 -5.20 -5.98 -15.79
C GLY A 197 -5.62 -7.31 -16.40
N LYS A 198 -4.72 -8.29 -16.34
CA LYS A 198 -4.99 -9.68 -16.70
C LYS A 198 -4.63 -10.58 -15.52
N LEU A 199 -5.54 -11.47 -15.14
CA LEU A 199 -5.31 -12.39 -14.03
C LEU A 199 -4.36 -13.50 -14.48
N GLU A 200 -3.27 -13.69 -13.76
CA GLU A 200 -2.35 -14.82 -13.99
C GLU A 200 -2.79 -16.04 -13.20
N TRP A 201 -3.16 -15.83 -11.94
CA TRP A 201 -3.72 -16.86 -11.07
C TRP A 201 -4.49 -16.23 -9.92
N VAL A 202 -5.42 -17.00 -9.38
CA VAL A 202 -6.16 -16.72 -8.15
C VAL A 202 -6.37 -18.02 -7.40
N GLU A 203 -6.01 -18.05 -6.12
CA GLU A 203 -6.18 -19.25 -5.29
C GLU A 203 -6.26 -18.91 -3.80
N THR A 204 -6.74 -19.87 -3.02
CA THR A 204 -6.65 -19.84 -1.56
C THR A 204 -5.23 -20.15 -1.14
N VAL A 205 -4.60 -19.23 -0.41
CA VAL A 205 -3.22 -19.40 0.10
C VAL A 205 -3.19 -19.89 1.54
N LEU A 206 -4.27 -19.66 2.31
CA LEU A 206 -4.37 -20.10 3.69
C LEU A 206 -5.83 -20.17 4.14
N THR A 207 -6.16 -21.13 5.00
CA THR A 207 -7.43 -21.17 5.73
C THR A 207 -7.14 -20.89 7.21
N VAL A 208 -7.85 -19.92 7.79
CA VAL A 208 -7.62 -19.45 9.16
C VAL A 208 -8.92 -19.45 9.97
N PRO A 209 -8.87 -19.54 11.31
CA PRO A 209 -10.04 -19.30 12.14
C PRO A 209 -10.56 -17.87 11.99
N GLU A 210 -11.84 -17.62 12.22
CA GLU A 210 -12.44 -16.27 12.17
C GLU A 210 -11.78 -15.28 13.13
N SER A 211 -11.22 -15.75 14.25
CA SER A 211 -10.47 -14.92 15.19
C SER A 211 -9.13 -14.42 14.65
N PHE A 212 -8.69 -14.90 13.48
CA PHE A 212 -7.44 -14.48 12.86
C PHE A 212 -7.47 -12.98 12.51
N THR A 213 -6.43 -12.28 12.94
CA THR A 213 -6.21 -10.88 12.59
C THR A 213 -4.94 -10.77 11.76
N PHE A 214 -5.07 -10.28 10.53
CA PHE A 214 -3.92 -10.00 9.68
C PHE A 214 -3.19 -8.74 10.17
N SER A 215 -1.90 -8.87 10.52
CA SER A 215 -1.09 -7.75 10.97
C SER A 215 -0.29 -7.12 9.82
N SER A 216 0.60 -7.88 9.19
CA SER A 216 1.42 -7.43 8.07
C SER A 216 1.93 -8.60 7.24
N GLY A 217 2.50 -8.29 6.08
CA GLY A 217 3.15 -9.29 5.22
C GLY A 217 4.22 -8.62 4.36
N VAL A 218 5.23 -9.38 3.96
CA VAL A 218 6.32 -8.93 3.08
C VAL A 218 6.26 -9.75 1.80
N VAL A 219 6.46 -9.07 0.67
CA VAL A 219 6.56 -9.74 -0.64
C VAL A 219 8.04 -9.86 -0.98
N VAL A 220 8.49 -11.07 -1.27
CA VAL A 220 9.87 -11.38 -1.63
C VAL A 220 9.86 -12.02 -3.00
N SER A 221 10.73 -11.55 -3.89
CA SER A 221 11.03 -12.20 -5.17
C SER A 221 12.42 -12.81 -5.03
N ILE A 222 12.53 -14.11 -5.32
CA ILE A 222 13.79 -14.88 -5.28
C ILE A 222 14.38 -14.91 -6.69
#